data_AF-A0A2S2QMF1-F1
#
_entry.id   AF-A0A2S2QMF1-F1
#
_cell.length_a   1.000
_cell.length_b   1.000
_cell.length_c   1.000
_cell.angle_alpha   90.00
_cell.angle_beta   90.00
_cell.angle_gamma   90.00
#
_symmetry.space_group_name_H-M   'P 1'
#
loop_
_entity.id
_entity.type
_entity.pdbx_description
1 polymer ?
#
loop_
_entity_poly.entity_id
_entity_poly.type
_entity_poly.pdbx_seq_one_letter_code
_entity_poly.pdbx_strand_id
1 'polypeptide(L)'
;MEARFMTYETISAKACPIHIKLKFQQAKRRQETLDLQKEKRDRQIHERRNFENDGCIKNWMEIDGKKSGTVPSNEAYDIAQSMMKSEWMLEVPEDIDNWIAVLCPEGKRCCVIAQDNKTKVVNKFGATINYFQSLFPYGCHVPNNCPSHRKRTVLDCLYSYKLKKYYILDIIEWMGVPYTDFDAEFRFYFIQSKLSEIPGIDKKSAKNVFPFELAPRMAASDLYPHLLDKSQFFHENVDLDGINFYYPQSLYTPGESPLVLWLKPFM
;
A
#
# COMPACT_ATOMS: atom_id res chain seq x y z
N MET A 1 38.53 23.81 -35.61
CA MET A 1 38.12 23.90 -34.20
C MET A 1 37.04 22.86 -34.02
N GLU A 2 37.47 21.66 -33.64
CA GLU A 2 36.70 20.41 -33.72
C GLU A 2 35.64 20.30 -32.62
N ALA A 3 34.55 19.63 -32.99
CA ALA A 3 33.37 19.35 -32.20
C ALA A 3 33.66 18.47 -30.98
N ARG A 4 32.99 18.74 -29.85
CA ARG A 4 32.81 17.78 -28.76
C ARG A 4 31.36 17.33 -28.73
N PHE A 5 31.08 16.26 -29.47
CA PHE A 5 29.92 15.41 -29.23
C PHE A 5 30.16 14.66 -27.92
N MET A 6 29.31 14.88 -26.92
CA MET A 6 29.26 14.04 -25.73
C MET A 6 28.58 12.73 -26.10
N THR A 7 29.37 11.66 -26.13
CA THR A 7 28.93 10.30 -26.40
C THR A 7 28.10 9.76 -25.24
N TYR A 8 26.87 9.34 -25.53
CA TYR A 8 26.06 8.48 -24.68
C TYR A 8 26.89 7.28 -24.21
N GLU A 9 26.95 7.09 -22.90
CA GLU A 9 27.64 5.96 -22.29
C GLU A 9 27.08 4.64 -22.81
N THR A 10 27.95 3.86 -23.44
CA THR A 10 27.71 2.48 -23.87
C THR A 10 27.29 1.62 -22.67
N ILE A 11 26.04 1.17 -22.67
CA ILE A 11 25.57 0.09 -21.79
C ILE A 11 26.42 -1.16 -22.11
N SER A 12 27.12 -1.67 -21.09
CA SER A 12 27.95 -2.88 -21.19
C SER A 12 27.18 -4.04 -21.84
N ALA A 13 27.78 -4.69 -22.84
CA ALA A 13 27.17 -5.82 -23.56
C ALA A 13 26.79 -7.02 -22.66
N LYS A 14 27.28 -7.09 -21.42
CA LYS A 14 26.86 -8.08 -20.41
C LYS A 14 25.61 -7.65 -19.63
N ALA A 15 25.36 -6.34 -19.53
CA ALA A 15 24.16 -5.80 -18.90
C ALA A 15 22.91 -6.01 -19.78
N CYS A 16 23.07 -6.01 -21.10
CA CYS A 16 21.95 -6.14 -22.04
C CYS A 16 21.22 -7.52 -21.96
N PRO A 17 21.91 -8.68 -21.93
CA PRO A 17 21.25 -9.99 -21.77
C PRO A 17 20.59 -10.18 -20.39
N ILE A 18 21.23 -9.69 -19.33
CA ILE A 18 20.67 -9.75 -17.97
C ILE A 18 19.41 -8.89 -17.87
N HIS A 19 19.46 -7.67 -18.40
CA HIS A 19 18.32 -6.76 -18.40
C HIS A 19 17.14 -7.32 -19.21
N ILE A 20 17.37 -7.87 -20.42
CA ILE A 20 16.34 -8.52 -21.23
C ILE A 20 15.73 -9.71 -20.49
N LYS A 21 16.56 -10.53 -19.84
CA LYS A 21 16.10 -11.66 -19.01
C LYS A 21 15.23 -11.18 -17.84
N LEU A 22 15.63 -10.11 -17.16
CA LEU A 22 14.86 -9.53 -16.06
C LEU A 22 13.51 -8.97 -16.53
N LYS A 23 13.45 -8.33 -17.71
CA LYS A 23 12.18 -7.88 -18.32
C LYS A 23 11.23 -9.05 -18.57
N PHE A 24 11.66 -10.05 -19.34
CA PHE A 24 10.83 -11.21 -19.67
C PHE A 24 10.36 -11.97 -18.41
N GLN A 25 11.22 -12.03 -17.39
CA GLN A 25 10.84 -12.62 -16.11
C GLN A 25 9.76 -11.81 -15.39
N GLN A 26 9.71 -10.48 -15.53
CA GLN A 26 8.69 -9.65 -14.88
C GLN A 26 7.29 -9.94 -15.45
N ALA A 27 7.13 -10.00 -16.78
CA ALA A 27 5.85 -10.36 -17.41
C ALA A 27 5.36 -11.74 -16.96
N LYS A 28 6.27 -12.73 -17.01
CA LYS A 28 5.96 -14.09 -16.58
C LYS A 28 5.53 -14.14 -15.11
N ARG A 29 6.26 -13.46 -14.21
CA ARG A 29 5.92 -13.38 -12.79
C ARG A 29 4.57 -12.70 -12.56
N ARG A 30 4.21 -11.66 -13.32
CA ARG A 30 2.87 -11.04 -13.25
C ARG A 30 1.78 -12.05 -13.55
N GLN A 31 1.92 -12.78 -14.67
CA GLN A 31 0.95 -13.79 -15.08
C GLN A 31 0.82 -14.91 -14.03
N GLU A 32 1.96 -15.48 -13.58
CA GLU A 32 2.00 -16.50 -12.54
C GLU A 32 1.33 -16.00 -11.23
N THR A 33 1.56 -14.74 -10.85
CA THR A 33 0.96 -14.15 -9.65
C THR A 33 -0.56 -14.01 -9.78
N LEU A 34 -1.06 -13.59 -10.95
CA LEU A 34 -2.50 -13.47 -11.20
C LEU A 34 -3.20 -14.84 -11.20
N ASP A 35 -2.56 -15.86 -11.77
CA ASP A 35 -3.13 -17.21 -11.80
C ASP A 35 -3.17 -17.81 -10.39
N LEU A 36 -2.12 -17.60 -9.58
CA LEU A 36 -2.14 -17.96 -8.16
C LEU A 36 -3.25 -17.26 -7.37
N GLN A 37 -3.53 -15.98 -7.64
CA GLN A 37 -4.63 -15.24 -7.01
C GLN A 37 -6.00 -15.82 -7.39
N LYS A 38 -6.19 -16.19 -8.68
CA LYS A 38 -7.42 -16.84 -9.15
C LYS A 38 -7.61 -18.21 -8.52
N GLU A 39 -6.58 -19.05 -8.50
CA GLU A 39 -6.64 -20.38 -7.87
C GLU A 39 -6.98 -20.29 -6.38
N LYS A 40 -6.41 -19.31 -5.66
CA LYS A 40 -6.73 -19.06 -4.25
C LYS A 40 -8.22 -18.70 -4.08
N ARG A 41 -8.75 -17.82 -4.94
CA ARG A 41 -10.15 -17.41 -4.92
C ARG A 41 -11.09 -18.59 -5.20
N ASP A 42 -10.78 -19.38 -6.23
CA ASP A 42 -11.58 -20.54 -6.60
C ASP A 42 -11.61 -21.59 -5.49
N ARG A 43 -10.48 -21.81 -4.82
CA ARG A 43 -10.38 -22.70 -3.66
C ARG A 43 -11.26 -22.23 -2.50
N GLN A 44 -11.21 -20.93 -2.16
CA GLN A 44 -12.05 -20.37 -1.09
C GLN A 44 -13.55 -20.50 -1.40
N ILE A 45 -13.94 -20.32 -2.67
CA ILE A 45 -15.33 -20.50 -3.11
C ILE A 45 -15.73 -21.98 -3.03
N HIS A 46 -14.86 -22.88 -3.51
CA HIS A 46 -15.12 -24.32 -3.48
C HIS A 46 -15.28 -24.84 -2.04
N GLU A 47 -14.39 -24.43 -1.13
CA GLU A 47 -14.49 -24.73 0.30
C GLU A 47 -15.85 -24.25 0.85
N ARG A 48 -16.23 -22.99 0.61
CA ARG A 48 -17.53 -22.44 1.05
C ARG A 48 -18.72 -23.23 0.54
N ARG A 49 -18.73 -23.62 -0.74
CA ARG A 49 -19.82 -24.43 -1.33
C ARG A 49 -19.92 -25.82 -0.71
N ASN A 50 -18.78 -26.43 -0.39
CA ASN A 50 -18.78 -27.74 0.28
C ASN A 50 -19.32 -27.64 1.72
N PHE A 51 -19.05 -26.52 2.42
CA PHE A 51 -19.64 -26.25 3.74
C PHE A 51 -21.15 -25.96 3.69
N GLU A 52 -21.69 -25.44 2.58
CA GLU A 52 -23.14 -25.23 2.41
C GLU A 52 -23.91 -26.54 2.16
N ASN A 53 -23.25 -27.59 1.64
CA ASN A 53 -23.88 -28.90 1.38
C ASN A 53 -23.91 -29.83 2.60
N ASP A 54 -22.97 -29.70 3.54
CA ASP A 54 -22.99 -30.40 4.83
C ASP A 54 -23.56 -29.43 5.88
N GLY A 55 -24.87 -29.49 6.13
CA GLY A 55 -25.64 -28.58 7.00
C GLY A 55 -25.16 -28.41 8.45
N CYS A 56 -23.99 -27.81 8.63
CA CYS A 56 -23.38 -27.50 9.91
C CYS A 56 -22.87 -26.06 9.84
N ILE A 57 -23.75 -25.12 10.19
CA ILE A 57 -23.38 -23.74 10.51
C ILE A 57 -22.43 -23.81 11.72
N LYS A 58 -21.12 -23.86 11.47
CA LYS A 58 -20.08 -23.77 12.51
C LYS A 58 -19.20 -22.56 12.25
N ASN A 59 -19.50 -21.48 12.96
CA ASN A 59 -18.60 -20.43 13.46
C ASN A 59 -17.47 -19.97 12.52
N TRP A 60 -17.81 -19.23 11.45
CA TRP A 60 -16.82 -18.50 10.64
C TRP A 60 -16.39 -17.16 11.28
N MET A 61 -16.74 -16.93 12.55
CA MET A 61 -16.39 -15.72 13.31
C MET A 61 -15.85 -16.00 14.72
N GLU A 62 -15.35 -17.20 15.01
CA GLU A 62 -14.56 -17.44 16.23
C GLU A 62 -13.09 -17.64 15.88
N ILE A 63 -12.32 -16.55 15.90
CA ILE A 63 -10.87 -16.62 16.11
C ILE A 63 -10.70 -16.99 17.58
N ASP A 64 -10.80 -18.28 17.86
CA ASP A 64 -10.56 -18.84 19.18
C ASP A 64 -9.06 -18.86 19.45
N GLY A 65 -8.66 -18.11 20.47
CA GLY A 65 -7.28 -17.95 20.89
C GLY A 65 -6.73 -19.25 21.47
N LYS A 66 -6.00 -20.02 20.67
CA LYS A 66 -5.02 -20.97 21.19
C LYS A 66 -3.71 -20.25 21.47
N LYS A 67 -3.55 -19.80 22.71
CA LYS A 67 -2.24 -19.48 23.27
C LYS A 67 -1.43 -20.78 23.40
N SER A 68 -0.60 -21.09 22.42
CA SER A 68 0.58 -21.93 22.65
C SER A 68 1.76 -21.00 22.92
N GLY A 69 2.51 -21.28 23.99
CA GLY A 69 3.61 -20.44 24.44
C GLY A 69 4.57 -20.11 23.30
N THR A 70 4.74 -18.82 23.03
CA THR A 70 5.66 -18.31 22.01
C THR A 70 6.19 -16.97 22.49
N VAL A 71 7.49 -16.78 22.30
CA VAL A 71 8.26 -15.53 22.43
C VAL A 71 7.38 -14.33 22.07
N PRO A 72 7.48 -13.16 22.74
CA PRO A 72 6.72 -11.98 22.31
C PRO A 72 7.10 -11.65 20.86
N SER A 73 6.31 -12.15 19.91
CA SER A 73 6.38 -11.71 18.53
C SER A 73 6.06 -10.24 18.60
N ASN A 74 6.99 -9.42 18.12
CA ASN A 74 6.74 -8.00 17.99
C ASN A 74 5.76 -7.87 16.83
N GLU A 75 4.46 -7.99 17.10
CA GLU A 75 3.39 -7.98 16.10
C GLU A 75 3.54 -6.80 15.10
N ALA A 76 4.02 -5.66 15.59
CA ALA A 76 4.34 -4.51 14.74
C ALA A 76 5.51 -4.75 13.77
N TYR A 77 6.52 -5.52 14.18
CA TYR A 77 7.57 -6.00 13.29
C TYR A 77 7.00 -6.93 12.22
N ASP A 78 6.15 -7.88 12.60
CA ASP A 78 5.55 -8.83 11.65
C ASP A 78 4.69 -8.10 10.61
N ILE A 79 3.88 -7.12 11.04
CA ILE A 79 3.09 -6.26 10.14
C ILE A 79 4.01 -5.46 9.22
N ALA A 80 5.07 -4.85 9.75
CA ALA A 80 5.98 -4.04 8.95
C ALA A 80 6.76 -4.87 7.92
N GLN A 81 7.17 -6.09 8.27
CA GLN A 81 7.77 -7.04 7.32
C GLN A 81 6.75 -7.53 6.29
N SER A 82 5.47 -7.56 6.65
CA SER A 82 4.38 -8.00 5.79
C SER A 82 3.85 -6.92 4.84
N MET A 83 4.50 -5.75 4.75
CA MET A 83 4.12 -4.73 3.79
C MET A 83 4.46 -5.13 2.35
N MET A 84 3.53 -4.88 1.43
CA MET A 84 3.74 -5.07 0.00
C MET A 84 4.76 -4.05 -0.51
N LYS A 85 5.62 -4.44 -1.44
CA LYS A 85 6.66 -3.59 -2.04
C LYS A 85 6.52 -3.63 -3.56
N SER A 86 6.73 -2.48 -4.19
CA SER A 86 6.74 -2.39 -5.64
C SER A 86 8.07 -2.86 -6.20
N GLU A 87 8.02 -3.48 -7.38
CA GLU A 87 9.20 -3.71 -8.21
C GLU A 87 9.45 -2.47 -9.09
N TRP A 88 10.68 -2.29 -9.57
CA TRP A 88 10.91 -1.32 -10.65
C TRP A 88 10.17 -1.75 -11.92
N MET A 89 9.55 -0.80 -12.62
CA MET A 89 8.97 -1.08 -13.95
C MET A 89 10.10 -1.24 -14.97
N LEU A 90 10.52 -2.48 -15.24
CA LEU A 90 11.53 -2.78 -16.26
C LEU A 90 10.89 -2.98 -17.64
N GLU A 91 9.65 -3.47 -17.64
CA GLU A 91 8.81 -3.69 -18.80
C GLU A 91 7.45 -3.04 -18.55
N VAL A 92 6.97 -2.29 -19.55
CA VAL A 92 5.64 -1.67 -19.51
C VAL A 92 4.60 -2.75 -19.83
N PRO A 93 3.63 -3.00 -18.94
CA PRO A 93 2.49 -3.89 -19.24
C PRO A 93 1.73 -3.42 -20.49
N GLU A 94 1.27 -4.35 -21.33
CA GLU A 94 0.49 -4.02 -22.53
C GLU A 94 -0.81 -3.29 -22.21
N ASP A 95 -1.38 -3.56 -21.03
CA ASP A 95 -2.63 -2.99 -20.53
C ASP A 95 -2.41 -1.88 -19.51
N ILE A 96 -1.21 -1.25 -19.49
CA ILE A 96 -0.82 -0.25 -18.48
C ILE A 96 -1.85 0.85 -18.30
N ASP A 97 -2.55 1.25 -19.36
CA ASP A 97 -3.59 2.30 -19.33
C ASP A 97 -4.72 1.98 -18.35
N ASN A 98 -5.00 0.70 -18.10
CA ASN A 98 -6.00 0.23 -17.15
C ASN A 98 -5.49 0.19 -15.70
N TRP A 99 -4.20 0.42 -15.47
CA TRP A 99 -3.60 0.39 -14.14
C TRP A 99 -3.88 1.69 -13.39
N ILE A 100 -3.68 1.65 -12.08
CA ILE A 100 -3.89 2.80 -11.20
C ILE A 100 -2.53 3.43 -10.90
N ALA A 101 -2.30 4.64 -11.39
CA ALA A 101 -1.13 5.43 -11.05
C ALA A 101 -1.34 6.15 -9.71
N VAL A 102 -0.38 6.04 -8.79
CA VAL A 102 -0.38 6.66 -7.46
C VAL A 102 0.85 7.54 -7.31
N LEU A 103 0.64 8.85 -7.22
CA LEU A 103 1.70 9.85 -7.06
C LEU A 103 2.22 9.81 -5.62
N CYS A 104 3.53 9.63 -5.48
CA CYS A 104 4.19 9.51 -4.18
C CYS A 104 5.08 10.75 -3.92
N PRO A 105 4.80 11.55 -2.88
CA PRO A 105 5.65 12.69 -2.55
C PRO A 105 6.98 12.22 -1.95
N GLU A 106 7.96 13.11 -1.89
CA GLU A 106 9.15 12.90 -1.09
C GLU A 106 8.80 12.63 0.38
N GLY A 107 9.28 11.49 0.90
CA GLY A 107 9.07 11.11 2.29
C GLY A 107 9.57 9.72 2.64
N LYS A 108 9.20 9.24 3.82
CA LYS A 108 9.55 7.90 4.29
C LYS A 108 8.33 7.02 4.44
N ARG A 109 8.36 5.86 3.78
CA ARG A 109 7.34 4.82 3.91
C ARG A 109 7.33 4.24 5.33
N CYS A 110 6.14 4.05 5.86
CA CYS A 110 5.90 3.55 7.22
C CYS A 110 4.52 2.87 7.31
N CYS A 111 4.40 1.94 8.25
CA CYS A 111 3.12 1.39 8.68
C CYS A 111 2.54 2.24 9.79
N VAL A 112 1.27 2.61 9.68
CA VAL A 112 0.52 3.35 10.71
C VAL A 112 -0.51 2.42 11.32
N ILE A 113 -0.49 2.31 12.66
CA ILE A 113 -1.35 1.40 13.43
C ILE A 113 -2.13 2.23 14.46
N ALA A 114 -3.43 2.38 14.27
CA ALA A 114 -4.33 3.01 15.24
C ALA A 114 -5.04 1.92 16.06
N GLN A 115 -4.80 1.92 17.37
CA GLN A 115 -5.28 0.90 18.31
C GLN A 115 -5.15 1.41 19.75
N ASP A 116 -6.03 0.96 20.65
CA ASP A 116 -5.95 1.26 22.09
C ASP A 116 -5.84 2.77 22.41
N ASN A 117 -6.64 3.58 21.71
CA ASN A 117 -6.73 5.04 21.84
C ASN A 117 -5.44 5.80 21.51
N LYS A 118 -4.55 5.19 20.74
CA LYS A 118 -3.30 5.79 20.27
C LYS A 118 -2.97 5.32 18.85
N THR A 119 -2.16 6.11 18.16
CA THR A 119 -1.63 5.78 16.85
C THR A 119 -0.14 5.59 16.94
N LYS A 120 0.35 4.47 16.46
CA LYS A 120 1.75 4.06 16.43
C LYS A 120 2.23 4.08 14.99
N VAL A 121 3.47 4.49 14.78
CA VAL A 121 4.13 4.45 13.46
C VAL A 121 5.35 3.56 13.52
N VAL A 122 5.46 2.67 12.53
CA VAL A 122 6.50 1.65 12.42
C VAL A 122 7.20 1.81 11.09
N ASN A 123 8.53 1.78 11.08
CA ASN A 123 9.27 1.82 9.82
C ASN A 123 9.27 0.43 9.14
N LYS A 124 9.81 0.37 7.93
CA LYS A 124 9.98 -0.89 7.17
C LYS A 124 10.83 -1.97 7.85
N PHE A 125 11.54 -1.63 8.93
CA PHE A 125 12.36 -2.55 9.72
C PHE A 125 11.65 -3.02 11.00
N GLY A 126 10.38 -2.65 11.19
CA GLY A 126 9.62 -3.00 12.39
C GLY A 126 9.94 -2.17 13.63
N ALA A 127 10.83 -1.17 13.52
CA ALA A 127 11.12 -0.28 14.63
C ALA A 127 10.03 0.79 14.76
N THR A 128 9.59 1.03 15.99
CA THR A 128 8.60 2.06 16.27
C THR A 128 9.25 3.44 16.23
N ILE A 129 8.73 4.32 15.38
CA ILE A 129 9.25 5.68 15.17
C ILE A 129 8.55 6.68 16.08
N ASN A 130 7.23 6.56 16.24
CA ASN A 130 6.44 7.58 16.93
C ASN A 130 5.12 7.02 17.49
N TYR A 131 4.56 7.76 18.46
CA TYR A 131 3.21 7.60 18.97
C TYR A 131 2.49 8.96 19.01
N PHE A 132 1.24 9.01 18.59
CA PHE A 132 0.43 10.23 18.61
C PHE A 132 -1.08 9.92 18.58
N GLN A 133 -1.92 10.95 18.75
CA GLN A 133 -3.37 10.83 18.56
C GLN A 133 -3.76 11.09 17.10
N SER A 134 -4.61 10.23 16.55
CA SER A 134 -5.26 10.43 15.25
C SER A 134 -6.77 10.22 15.34
N LEU A 135 -7.49 10.71 14.34
CA LEU A 135 -8.95 10.54 14.27
C LEU A 135 -9.38 9.17 13.73
N PHE A 136 -8.44 8.27 13.40
CA PHE A 136 -8.80 6.90 13.06
C PHE A 136 -9.51 6.22 14.24
N PRO A 137 -10.36 5.22 13.97
CA PRO A 137 -10.97 4.45 15.05
C PRO A 137 -9.91 3.88 15.99
N TYR A 138 -10.12 4.05 17.30
CA TYR A 138 -9.16 3.70 18.36
C TYR A 138 -7.78 4.39 18.24
N GLY A 139 -7.64 5.44 17.41
CA GLY A 139 -6.42 6.22 17.23
C GLY A 139 -6.25 7.38 18.21
N CYS A 140 -7.34 7.78 18.89
CA CYS A 140 -7.36 8.78 19.95
C CYS A 140 -8.37 8.42 21.04
N HIS A 141 -8.28 9.10 22.19
CA HIS A 141 -9.22 8.88 23.29
C HIS A 141 -10.59 9.50 22.97
N VAL A 142 -11.62 8.65 22.98
CA VAL A 142 -13.03 9.05 22.87
C VAL A 142 -13.75 8.57 24.13
N PRO A 143 -14.52 9.43 24.82
CA PRO A 143 -15.33 8.99 25.96
C PRO A 143 -16.24 7.83 25.57
N ASN A 144 -16.35 6.81 26.43
CA ASN A 144 -17.14 5.59 26.23
C ASN A 144 -16.59 4.55 25.23
N ASN A 145 -15.40 4.75 24.66
CA ASN A 145 -14.76 3.71 23.84
C ASN A 145 -13.85 2.83 24.70
N CYS A 146 -14.27 1.60 24.97
CA CYS A 146 -13.42 0.61 25.64
C CYS A 146 -12.26 0.22 24.70
N PRO A 147 -10.99 0.29 25.15
CA PRO A 147 -9.86 -0.23 24.39
C PRO A 147 -10.14 -1.68 23.99
N SER A 148 -9.84 -2.03 22.74
CA SER A 148 -9.99 -3.38 22.23
C SER A 148 -8.78 -3.73 21.39
N HIS A 149 -8.00 -4.69 21.88
CA HIS A 149 -6.86 -5.22 21.12
C HIS A 149 -7.27 -5.90 19.81
N ARG A 150 -8.56 -6.21 19.61
CA ARG A 150 -9.08 -6.83 18.38
C ARG A 150 -9.49 -5.81 17.32
N LYS A 151 -9.63 -4.53 17.68
CA LYS A 151 -10.11 -3.49 16.77
C LYS A 151 -8.99 -2.50 16.52
N ARG A 152 -8.32 -2.65 15.39
CA ARG A 152 -7.25 -1.75 14.94
C ARG A 152 -7.45 -1.35 13.49
N THR A 153 -6.84 -0.23 13.13
CA THR A 153 -6.68 0.21 11.74
C THR A 153 -5.19 0.18 11.41
N VAL A 154 -4.84 -0.48 10.30
CA VAL A 154 -3.46 -0.62 9.81
C VAL A 154 -3.39 -0.09 8.39
N LEU A 155 -2.55 0.92 8.18
CA LEU A 155 -2.38 1.62 6.90
C LEU A 155 -0.93 1.55 6.42
N ASP A 156 -0.77 1.49 5.11
CA ASP A 156 0.50 1.72 4.43
C ASP A 156 0.58 3.19 4.03
N CYS A 157 1.56 3.90 4.60
CA CYS A 157 1.66 5.34 4.47
C CYS A 157 3.07 5.77 4.05
N LEU A 158 3.14 6.99 3.53
CA LEU A 158 4.36 7.74 3.32
C LEU A 158 4.30 9.03 4.15
N TYR A 159 5.27 9.24 5.02
CA TYR A 159 5.37 10.46 5.82
C TYR A 159 6.22 11.51 5.10
N SER A 160 5.61 12.64 4.75
CA SER A 160 6.34 13.80 4.22
C SER A 160 6.83 14.68 5.37
N TYR A 161 8.16 14.80 5.50
CA TYR A 161 8.78 15.63 6.54
C TYR A 161 8.54 17.12 6.33
N LYS A 162 8.53 17.56 5.06
CA LYS A 162 8.27 18.95 4.67
C LYS A 162 6.86 19.36 5.10
N LEU A 163 5.85 18.56 4.73
CA LEU A 163 4.44 18.85 5.02
C LEU A 163 3.98 18.45 6.43
N LYS A 164 4.78 17.68 7.16
CA LYS A 164 4.40 17.07 8.45
C LYS A 164 3.03 16.38 8.37
N LYS A 165 2.86 15.58 7.32
CA LYS A 165 1.61 14.93 6.92
C LYS A 165 1.89 13.51 6.45
N TYR A 166 0.93 12.62 6.68
CA TYR A 166 0.95 11.26 6.15
C TYR A 166 0.10 11.17 4.88
N TYR A 167 0.69 10.64 3.82
CA TYR A 167 -0.02 10.22 2.62
C TYR A 167 -0.30 8.72 2.70
N ILE A 168 -1.56 8.34 2.60
CA ILE A 168 -1.99 6.94 2.64
C ILE A 168 -1.84 6.37 1.24
N LEU A 169 -0.98 5.36 1.13
CA LEU A 169 -0.82 4.57 -0.10
C LEU A 169 -1.93 3.52 -0.16
N ASP A 170 -2.12 2.79 0.95
CA ASP A 170 -2.96 1.61 0.98
C ASP A 170 -3.57 1.31 2.36
N ILE A 171 -4.56 0.42 2.38
CA ILE A 171 -5.22 -0.09 3.57
C ILE A 171 -4.93 -1.59 3.72
N ILE A 172 -4.45 -1.97 4.91
CA ILE A 172 -4.14 -3.36 5.24
C ILE A 172 -5.26 -3.94 6.11
N GLU A 173 -5.70 -3.17 7.11
CA GLU A 173 -6.73 -3.59 8.06
C GLU A 173 -7.57 -2.38 8.47
N TRP A 174 -8.88 -2.57 8.62
CA TRP A 174 -9.78 -1.55 9.15
C TRP A 174 -10.68 -2.14 10.22
N MET A 175 -10.64 -1.59 11.42
CA MET A 175 -11.49 -2.01 12.54
C MET A 175 -11.41 -3.52 12.86
N GLY A 176 -10.23 -4.13 12.70
CA GLY A 176 -10.03 -5.57 12.92
C GLY A 176 -10.30 -6.45 11.70
N VAL A 177 -10.77 -5.89 10.58
CA VAL A 177 -11.03 -6.64 9.35
C VAL A 177 -9.85 -6.49 8.40
N PRO A 178 -9.18 -7.59 7.98
CA PRO A 178 -8.11 -7.53 7.00
C PRO A 178 -8.68 -7.27 5.60
N TYR A 179 -8.09 -6.32 4.88
CA TYR A 179 -8.46 -5.96 3.52
C TYR A 179 -7.51 -6.56 2.48
N THR A 180 -6.52 -7.34 2.90
CA THR A 180 -5.44 -7.84 2.03
C THR A 180 -5.91 -8.78 0.93
N ASP A 181 -7.04 -9.47 1.14
CA ASP A 181 -7.65 -10.38 0.16
C ASP A 181 -8.59 -9.67 -0.83
N PHE A 182 -8.68 -8.33 -0.78
CA PHE A 182 -9.42 -7.54 -1.76
C PHE A 182 -8.51 -6.90 -2.79
N ASP A 183 -9.06 -6.74 -3.99
CA ASP A 183 -8.46 -6.08 -5.13
C ASP A 183 -8.08 -4.61 -4.80
N ALA A 184 -7.01 -4.11 -5.43
CA ALA A 184 -6.49 -2.76 -5.20
C ALA A 184 -7.53 -1.67 -5.42
N GLU A 185 -8.31 -1.78 -6.50
CA GLU A 185 -9.39 -0.85 -6.81
C GLU A 185 -10.39 -0.73 -5.65
N PHE A 186 -10.83 -1.85 -5.10
CA PHE A 186 -11.73 -1.86 -3.95
C PHE A 186 -11.07 -1.29 -2.70
N ARG A 187 -9.84 -1.71 -2.38
CA ARG A 187 -9.08 -1.18 -1.23
C ARG A 187 -8.97 0.34 -1.30
N PHE A 188 -8.70 0.87 -2.48
CA PHE A 188 -8.53 2.29 -2.75
C PHE A 188 -9.84 3.07 -2.61
N TYR A 189 -10.92 2.56 -3.22
CA TYR A 189 -12.25 3.12 -3.04
C TYR A 189 -12.68 3.13 -1.57
N PHE A 190 -12.46 2.00 -0.87
CA PHE A 190 -12.87 1.83 0.52
C PHE A 190 -12.17 2.82 1.45
N ILE A 191 -10.84 2.95 1.37
CA ILE A 191 -10.11 3.90 2.22
C ILE A 191 -10.50 5.35 1.90
N GLN A 192 -10.74 5.69 0.63
CA GLN A 192 -11.21 7.02 0.25
C GLN A 192 -12.59 7.34 0.84
N SER A 193 -13.51 6.39 0.76
CA SER A 193 -14.83 6.48 1.38
C SER A 193 -14.71 6.70 2.90
N LYS A 194 -13.84 5.93 3.57
CA LYS A 194 -13.62 6.07 5.02
C LYS A 194 -12.97 7.37 5.44
N LEU A 195 -12.03 7.91 4.68
CA LEU A 195 -11.46 9.22 4.98
C LEU A 195 -12.50 10.33 4.87
N SER A 196 -13.41 10.23 3.90
CA SER A 196 -14.51 11.20 3.71
C SER A 196 -15.51 11.20 4.88
N GLU A 197 -15.63 10.07 5.58
CA GLU A 197 -16.48 9.92 6.79
C GLU A 197 -15.83 10.50 8.06
N ILE A 198 -14.56 10.93 8.04
CA ILE A 198 -13.82 11.40 9.22
C ILE A 198 -13.49 12.91 9.09
N PRO A 199 -14.34 13.81 9.61
CA PRO A 199 -14.12 15.25 9.51
C PRO A 199 -12.81 15.70 10.15
N GLY A 200 -12.01 16.47 9.41
CA GLY A 200 -10.77 17.07 9.91
C GLY A 200 -9.59 16.11 9.98
N ILE A 201 -9.68 14.91 9.39
CA ILE A 201 -8.55 13.98 9.27
C ILE A 201 -7.37 14.58 8.49
N ASP A 202 -7.67 15.47 7.56
CA ASP A 202 -6.75 16.26 6.72
C ASP A 202 -6.18 17.50 7.44
N LYS A 203 -6.59 17.75 8.70
CA LYS A 203 -6.21 18.95 9.46
C LYS A 203 -5.59 18.59 10.79
N LYS A 204 -4.64 19.42 11.22
CA LYS A 204 -4.03 19.30 12.54
C LYS A 204 -5.02 19.77 13.61
N SER A 205 -5.15 18.99 14.68
CA SER A 205 -5.96 19.34 15.86
C SER A 205 -5.37 18.69 17.11
N ALA A 206 -5.96 18.98 18.28
CA ALA A 206 -5.55 18.34 19.54
C ALA A 206 -5.69 16.81 19.52
N LYS A 207 -6.68 16.29 18.80
CA LYS A 207 -6.95 14.85 18.64
C LYS A 207 -6.38 14.25 17.34
N ASN A 208 -5.80 15.09 16.47
CA ASN A 208 -5.19 14.71 15.21
C ASN A 208 -3.84 15.41 15.05
N VAL A 209 -2.79 14.82 15.61
CA VAL A 209 -1.47 15.47 15.69
C VAL A 209 -0.87 15.69 14.30
N PHE A 210 -1.10 14.75 13.38
CA PHE A 210 -0.64 14.79 12.00
C PHE A 210 -1.84 14.63 11.06
N PRO A 211 -1.98 15.51 10.05
CA PRO A 211 -2.91 15.30 8.95
C PRO A 211 -2.67 13.99 8.20
N PHE A 212 -3.74 13.38 7.71
CA PHE A 212 -3.70 12.28 6.76
C PHE A 212 -4.48 12.64 5.50
N GLU A 213 -3.88 12.36 4.35
CA GLU A 213 -4.52 12.48 3.04
C GLU A 213 -4.26 11.23 2.23
N LEU A 214 -5.16 10.93 1.29
CA LEU A 214 -4.92 9.86 0.34
C LEU A 214 -3.84 10.31 -0.66
N ALA A 215 -2.88 9.44 -0.98
CA ALA A 215 -1.95 9.71 -2.07
C ALA A 215 -2.76 9.91 -3.38
N PRO A 216 -2.51 10.99 -4.15
CA PRO A 216 -3.21 11.26 -5.39
C PRO A 216 -3.10 10.06 -6.33
N ARG A 217 -4.24 9.66 -6.89
CA ARG A 217 -4.31 8.48 -7.75
C ARG A 217 -5.27 8.72 -8.91
N MET A 218 -4.97 8.12 -10.05
CA MET A 218 -5.72 8.24 -11.30
C MET A 218 -5.53 6.98 -12.15
N ALA A 219 -6.33 6.82 -13.21
CA ALA A 219 -6.02 5.84 -14.24
C ALA A 219 -4.68 6.21 -14.88
N ALA A 220 -3.87 5.21 -15.23
CA ALA A 220 -2.56 5.46 -15.84
C ALA A 220 -2.68 6.16 -17.21
N SER A 221 -3.78 5.95 -17.93
CA SER A 221 -4.13 6.69 -19.14
C SER A 221 -4.22 8.22 -18.92
N ASP A 222 -4.67 8.65 -17.73
CA ASP A 222 -4.80 10.06 -17.37
C ASP A 222 -3.50 10.68 -16.84
N LEU A 223 -2.48 9.84 -16.56
CA LEU A 223 -1.25 10.27 -15.91
C LEU A 223 -0.46 11.26 -16.76
N TYR A 224 -0.19 10.92 -18.02
CA TYR A 224 0.68 11.75 -18.86
C TYR A 224 0.11 13.15 -19.11
N PRO A 225 -1.19 13.32 -19.48
CA PRO A 225 -1.81 14.64 -19.53
C PRO A 225 -1.73 15.39 -18.20
N HIS A 226 -1.94 14.69 -17.07
CA HIS A 226 -1.88 15.30 -15.74
C HIS A 226 -0.48 15.83 -15.38
N LEU A 227 0.57 15.09 -15.76
CA LEU A 227 1.96 15.49 -15.53
C LEU A 227 2.37 16.71 -16.37
N LEU A 228 1.79 16.88 -17.57
CA LEU A 228 2.06 18.03 -18.43
C LEU A 228 1.30 19.28 -17.99
N ASP A 229 0.05 19.14 -17.55
CA ASP A 229 -0.81 20.25 -17.13
C ASP A 229 -0.39 20.81 -15.76
N LYS A 230 0.04 19.94 -14.84
CA LYS A 230 0.40 20.35 -13.49
C LYS A 230 1.91 20.36 -13.27
N SER A 231 2.42 21.52 -12.90
CA SER A 231 3.78 21.66 -12.37
C SER A 231 3.90 21.29 -10.88
N GLN A 232 2.76 21.17 -10.17
CA GLN A 232 2.74 20.95 -8.73
C GLN A 232 1.66 19.92 -8.35
N PHE A 233 2.12 18.78 -7.81
CA PHE A 233 1.25 17.65 -7.42
C PHE A 233 0.88 17.65 -5.93
N PHE A 234 1.67 18.34 -5.11
CA PHE A 234 1.52 18.41 -3.66
C PHE A 234 1.59 19.85 -3.17
N HIS A 235 0.99 20.14 -2.02
CA HIS A 235 1.07 21.46 -1.39
C HIS A 235 2.52 21.85 -1.07
N GLU A 236 2.77 23.16 -0.91
CA GLU A 236 4.04 23.73 -0.43
C GLU A 236 5.31 23.27 -1.19
N ASN A 237 5.18 23.06 -2.51
CA ASN A 237 6.27 22.65 -3.40
C ASN A 237 6.99 21.36 -2.98
N VAL A 238 6.27 20.39 -2.43
CA VAL A 238 6.85 19.05 -2.25
C VAL A 238 7.01 18.36 -3.60
N ASP A 239 8.22 17.86 -3.82
CA ASP A 239 8.59 17.16 -5.04
C ASP A 239 7.89 15.79 -5.13
N LEU A 240 7.54 15.43 -6.36
CA LEU A 240 7.13 14.08 -6.71
C LEU A 240 8.36 13.17 -6.64
N ASP A 241 8.39 12.21 -5.72
CA ASP A 241 9.49 11.25 -5.58
C ASP A 241 9.40 10.14 -6.63
N GLY A 242 8.18 9.75 -6.97
CA GLY A 242 7.90 8.78 -8.02
C GLY A 242 6.44 8.34 -8.03
N ILE A 243 6.18 7.33 -8.83
CA ILE A 243 4.84 6.88 -9.18
C ILE A 243 4.77 5.37 -8.99
N ASN A 244 3.82 4.92 -8.18
CA ASN A 244 3.46 3.51 -8.13
C ASN A 244 2.34 3.22 -9.14
N PHE A 245 2.45 2.13 -9.87
CA PHE A 245 1.42 1.63 -10.78
C PHE A 245 0.88 0.32 -10.21
N TYR A 246 -0.38 0.31 -9.80
CA TYR A 246 -1.05 -0.86 -9.25
C TYR A 246 -1.92 -1.50 -10.32
N TYR A 247 -1.77 -2.82 -10.48
CA TYR A 247 -2.75 -3.60 -11.23
C TYR A 247 -4.08 -3.58 -10.45
N PRO A 248 -5.23 -3.23 -11.06
CA PRO A 248 -6.48 -2.97 -10.33
C PRO A 248 -6.96 -4.16 -9.50
N GLN A 249 -6.80 -5.39 -10.00
CA GLN A 249 -7.20 -6.61 -9.30
C GLN A 249 -6.10 -7.20 -8.40
N SER A 250 -5.01 -6.47 -8.16
CA SER A 250 -3.94 -6.97 -7.29
C SER A 250 -4.38 -7.06 -5.83
N LEU A 251 -4.16 -8.21 -5.21
CA LEU A 251 -4.28 -8.37 -3.77
C LEU A 251 -3.10 -7.68 -3.05
N TYR A 252 -3.29 -7.30 -1.78
CA TYR A 252 -2.19 -6.79 -0.97
C TYR A 252 -1.36 -7.97 -0.45
N THR A 253 -0.25 -8.26 -1.11
CA THR A 253 0.63 -9.39 -0.78
C THR A 253 1.92 -8.93 -0.10
N PRO A 254 2.31 -9.51 1.05
CA PRO A 254 3.60 -9.24 1.67
C PRO A 254 4.81 -9.40 0.73
N GLY A 255 5.77 -8.48 0.81
CA GLY A 255 7.00 -8.55 0.02
C GLY A 255 6.88 -7.90 -1.36
N GLU A 256 7.87 -8.12 -2.21
CA GLU A 256 7.89 -7.56 -3.57
C GLU A 256 6.81 -8.20 -4.44
N SER A 257 6.04 -7.37 -5.14
CA SER A 257 4.96 -7.81 -6.02
C SER A 257 5.18 -7.27 -7.43
N PRO A 258 5.15 -8.13 -8.47
CA PRO A 258 5.26 -7.67 -9.86
C PRO A 258 3.98 -6.97 -10.33
N LEU A 259 2.90 -7.01 -9.54
CA LEU A 259 1.63 -6.32 -9.81
C LEU A 259 1.58 -4.89 -9.25
N VAL A 260 2.66 -4.44 -8.60
CA VAL A 260 2.84 -3.05 -8.20
C VAL A 260 4.21 -2.61 -8.68
N LEU A 261 4.23 -1.63 -9.59
CA LEU A 261 5.44 -1.19 -10.27
C LEU A 261 5.80 0.24 -9.86
N TRP A 262 7.09 0.56 -9.90
CA TRP A 262 7.61 1.86 -9.49
C TRP A 262 8.44 2.50 -10.60
N LEU A 263 8.24 3.81 -10.81
CA LEU A 263 9.07 4.66 -11.66
C LEU A 263 9.41 5.98 -10.98
N LYS A 264 10.55 6.54 -11.37
CA LYS A 264 10.89 7.94 -11.09
C LYS A 264 10.23 8.85 -12.12
N PRO A 265 9.92 10.13 -11.78
CA PRO A 265 9.22 11.01 -12.71
C PRO A 265 9.98 11.33 -14.00
N PHE A 266 11.30 11.17 -14.01
CA PHE A 266 12.15 11.41 -15.18
C PHE A 266 12.31 10.18 -16.10
N MET A 267 11.81 9.02 -15.68
CA MET A 267 11.85 7.77 -16.44
C MET A 267 10.58 7.62 -17.28
#